data_AF-A0A835G5C1-F1
#
_entry.id   AF-A0A835G5C1-F1
#
_cell.length_a   1.000
_cell.length_b   1.000
_cell.length_c   1.000
_cell.angle_alpha   90.00
_cell.angle_beta   90.00
_cell.angle_gamma   90.00
#
_symmetry.space_group_name_H-M   'P 1'
#
loop_
_entity.id
_entity.type
_entity.pdbx_description
1 polymer ?
#
loop_
_entity_poly.entity_id
_entity_poly.type
_entity_poly.pdbx_seq_one_letter_code
_entity_poly.pdbx_strand_id
1 'polypeptide(L)'
;NARSCTFHLGANLFHELYAAENALSTFSAAHIEEIVFLLAEETQLDFQNPENIDEHLFKYWFGRTKAEFNEVLVEVPQLNDAKMKNGFSALLCKMRTGDSDERISTLFKIPRRTLEDHMNKARGILCQYYVPRHLGWAHKPRQEFVARNTALAEHLFGNPETPSEERRLIAIADGTYLNFRIAAAFLNHFAVQFRERANVREIIEIIDAKIFEDNELCEVVQQHNLNMRSTLFQSISHTNIEFPELTINDLELIALGTYQIRQAKSYVGEHLRVHGMYTLEVCQDNAPLQGIFNDSQPSIIRGRIKSRHIGINRRLEGRSAIVGYYCHCPVGTRTVGCCSHVMSILWYMGYARHQESISAPATFLDNLLV
;
A
#
# COMPACT_ATOMS: atom_id res chain seq x y z
N ASN A 1 -19.82 -19.20 -17.47
CA ASN A 1 -20.40 -20.49 -17.91
C ASN A 1 -20.77 -21.31 -16.69
N ALA A 2 -21.91 -21.04 -16.06
CA ALA A 2 -22.51 -21.97 -15.10
C ALA A 2 -23.91 -22.27 -15.62
N ARG A 3 -24.08 -23.45 -16.22
CA ARG A 3 -25.35 -23.91 -16.79
C ARG A 3 -26.08 -24.69 -15.69
N SER A 4 -27.04 -24.07 -15.01
CA SER A 4 -28.01 -24.84 -14.23
C SER A 4 -28.91 -25.60 -15.21
N CYS A 5 -29.11 -26.91 -14.98
CA CYS A 5 -29.93 -27.70 -15.89
C CYS A 5 -31.42 -27.39 -15.70
N THR A 6 -32.19 -27.59 -16.76
CA THR A 6 -33.64 -27.31 -16.82
C THR A 6 -34.44 -28.02 -15.72
N PHE A 7 -33.95 -29.16 -15.23
CA PHE A 7 -34.56 -29.88 -14.12
C PHE A 7 -34.54 -29.09 -12.81
N HIS A 8 -33.37 -28.59 -12.37
CA HIS A 8 -33.26 -27.83 -11.12
C HIS A 8 -33.95 -26.47 -11.21
N LEU A 9 -33.94 -25.85 -12.40
CA LEU A 9 -34.68 -24.62 -12.70
C LEU A 9 -36.20 -24.81 -12.62
N GLY A 10 -36.73 -25.94 -13.09
CA GLY A 10 -38.18 -26.20 -13.11
C GLY A 10 -38.75 -26.63 -11.75
N ALA A 11 -37.93 -27.25 -10.89
CA ALA A 11 -38.37 -27.81 -9.62
C ALA A 11 -38.09 -26.91 -8.39
N ASN A 12 -37.45 -25.74 -8.57
CA ASN A 12 -36.98 -24.87 -7.48
C ASN A 12 -36.09 -25.58 -6.44
N LEU A 13 -35.41 -26.65 -6.82
CA LEU A 13 -34.53 -27.44 -5.97
C LEU A 13 -33.10 -26.85 -5.93
N PHE A 14 -32.99 -25.53 -5.76
CA PHE A 14 -31.69 -24.85 -5.75
C PHE A 14 -30.83 -25.20 -4.54
N HIS A 15 -31.47 -25.59 -3.44
CA HIS A 15 -30.80 -26.02 -2.21
C HIS A 15 -30.01 -27.33 -2.39
N GLU A 16 -30.36 -28.16 -3.37
CA GLU A 16 -29.64 -29.41 -3.69
C GLU A 16 -28.40 -29.17 -4.56
N LEU A 17 -28.28 -28.00 -5.21
CA LEU A 17 -27.12 -27.64 -6.03
C LEU A 17 -25.87 -27.31 -5.19
N TYR A 18 -26.04 -27.03 -3.89
CA TYR A 18 -24.98 -26.61 -2.98
C TYR A 18 -24.73 -27.61 -1.84
N ALA A 19 -24.89 -28.91 -2.11
CA ALA A 19 -24.44 -29.97 -1.20
C ALA A 19 -22.92 -30.21 -1.28
N ALA A 20 -22.11 -29.14 -1.24
CA ALA A 20 -20.66 -29.23 -1.22
C ALA A 20 -20.07 -28.11 -0.35
N GLU A 21 -18.99 -28.44 0.34
CA GLU A 21 -18.10 -27.75 1.31
C GLU A 21 -17.93 -26.20 1.27
N ASN A 22 -18.58 -25.47 0.37
CA ASN A 22 -18.48 -24.01 0.17
C ASN A 22 -19.77 -23.23 0.50
N ALA A 23 -20.77 -23.84 1.14
CA ALA A 23 -21.98 -23.13 1.57
C ALA A 23 -21.70 -22.30 2.84
N LEU A 24 -21.68 -20.97 2.72
CA LEU A 24 -21.59 -20.04 3.86
C LEU A 24 -22.96 -19.92 4.55
N SER A 25 -23.06 -20.33 5.82
CA SER A 25 -24.27 -20.23 6.64
C SER A 25 -24.38 -18.94 7.46
N THR A 26 -23.37 -18.07 7.38
CA THR A 26 -23.28 -16.81 8.11
C THR A 26 -22.87 -15.68 7.18
N PHE A 27 -23.68 -14.63 7.10
CA PHE A 27 -23.37 -13.44 6.32
C PHE A 27 -22.68 -12.40 7.20
N SER A 28 -21.53 -11.88 6.73
CA SER A 28 -20.92 -10.69 7.33
C SER A 28 -21.69 -9.43 6.93
N ALA A 29 -21.52 -8.32 7.66
CA ALA A 29 -22.14 -7.03 7.29
C ALA A 29 -21.77 -6.61 5.85
N ALA A 30 -20.55 -6.90 5.41
CA ALA A 30 -20.10 -6.62 4.05
C ALA A 30 -20.75 -7.54 3.01
N HIS A 31 -21.00 -8.82 3.33
CA HIS A 31 -21.77 -9.70 2.45
C HIS A 31 -23.22 -9.24 2.35
N ILE A 32 -23.79 -8.72 3.43
CA ILE A 32 -25.11 -8.10 3.39
C ILE A 32 -25.07 -6.84 2.52
N GLU A 33 -24.05 -5.98 2.63
CA GLU A 33 -23.87 -4.81 1.75
C GLU A 33 -23.72 -5.19 0.28
N GLU A 34 -22.96 -6.24 -0.02
CA GLU A 34 -22.71 -6.72 -1.39
C GLU A 34 -23.95 -7.41 -1.97
N ILE A 35 -24.69 -8.16 -1.15
CA ILE A 35 -26.01 -8.70 -1.51
C ILE A 35 -27.01 -7.57 -1.71
N VAL A 36 -27.03 -6.55 -0.85
CA VAL A 36 -27.85 -5.35 -1.04
C VAL A 36 -27.46 -4.61 -2.32
N PHE A 37 -26.17 -4.55 -2.66
CA PHE A 37 -25.67 -3.95 -3.91
C PHE A 37 -26.05 -4.77 -5.15
N LEU A 38 -25.97 -6.10 -5.09
CA LEU A 38 -26.40 -7.00 -6.16
C LEU A 38 -27.93 -7.03 -6.31
N LEU A 39 -28.67 -6.94 -5.21
CA LEU A 39 -30.13 -6.79 -5.17
C LEU A 39 -30.58 -5.36 -5.51
N ALA A 40 -29.68 -4.38 -5.46
CA ALA A 40 -29.90 -3.04 -5.96
C ALA A 40 -29.83 -3.00 -7.49
N GLU A 41 -30.40 -4.03 -8.16
CA GLU A 41 -30.77 -4.05 -9.58
C GLU A 41 -31.63 -2.83 -10.00
N GLU A 42 -32.01 -1.95 -9.05
CA GLU A 42 -32.67 -0.67 -9.29
C GLU A 42 -31.86 0.59 -8.94
N THR A 43 -30.62 0.51 -8.47
CA THR A 43 -29.78 1.72 -8.35
C THR A 43 -29.15 2.04 -9.69
N GLN A 44 -29.94 2.61 -10.61
CA GLN A 44 -29.38 3.29 -11.79
C GLN A 44 -28.53 4.47 -11.31
N LEU A 45 -27.25 4.23 -11.04
CA LEU A 45 -26.29 5.29 -10.78
C LEU A 45 -26.23 6.18 -12.01
N ASP A 46 -26.66 7.43 -11.84
CA ASP A 46 -26.67 8.40 -12.90
C ASP A 46 -25.34 9.15 -12.94
N PHE A 47 -24.39 8.60 -13.69
CA PHE A 47 -23.08 9.22 -13.89
C PHE A 47 -23.14 10.54 -14.68
N GLN A 48 -24.24 10.82 -15.38
CA GLN A 48 -24.43 12.11 -16.06
C GLN A 48 -24.91 13.20 -15.10
N ASN A 49 -25.58 12.81 -14.01
CA ASN A 49 -26.01 13.71 -12.94
C ASN A 49 -25.42 13.24 -11.60
N PRO A 50 -24.09 13.32 -11.43
CA PRO A 50 -23.40 12.68 -10.32
C PRO A 50 -23.78 13.29 -8.96
N GLU A 51 -24.35 14.50 -8.92
CA GLU A 51 -25.00 15.09 -7.74
C GLU A 51 -26.09 14.19 -7.10
N ASN A 52 -26.76 13.36 -7.90
CA ASN A 52 -27.83 12.46 -7.45
C ASN A 52 -27.30 11.15 -6.86
N ILE A 53 -26.01 10.83 -7.05
CA ILE A 53 -25.37 9.62 -6.51
C ILE A 53 -25.11 9.81 -5.02
N ASP A 54 -25.39 8.83 -4.15
CA ASP A 54 -25.09 8.95 -2.72
C ASP A 54 -23.62 9.29 -2.43
N GLU A 55 -23.36 10.06 -1.36
CA GLU A 55 -22.02 10.58 -1.02
C GLU A 55 -20.94 9.49 -0.98
N HIS A 56 -21.25 8.35 -0.37
CA HIS A 56 -20.31 7.24 -0.23
C HIS A 56 -19.96 6.61 -1.60
N LEU A 57 -20.96 6.43 -2.48
CA LEU A 57 -20.77 5.92 -3.85
C LEU A 57 -20.07 6.95 -4.73
N PHE A 58 -20.40 8.23 -4.57
CA PHE A 58 -19.72 9.31 -5.26
C PHE A 58 -18.22 9.30 -4.93
N LYS A 59 -17.87 9.25 -3.64
CA LYS A 59 -16.48 9.17 -3.20
C LYS A 59 -15.79 7.90 -3.68
N TYR A 60 -16.50 6.77 -3.72
CA TYR A 60 -15.97 5.52 -4.23
C TYR A 60 -15.58 5.63 -5.72
N TRP A 61 -16.50 6.10 -6.57
CA TRP A 61 -16.34 6.16 -8.02
C TRP A 61 -15.44 7.32 -8.50
N PHE A 62 -15.55 8.49 -7.88
CA PHE A 62 -14.83 9.70 -8.33
C PHE A 62 -13.60 10.03 -7.48
N GLY A 63 -13.43 9.37 -6.33
CA GLY A 63 -12.27 9.59 -5.45
C GLY A 63 -12.29 10.91 -4.69
N ARG A 64 -13.39 11.65 -4.74
CA ARG A 64 -13.60 12.96 -4.10
C ARG A 64 -14.97 13.02 -3.45
N THR A 65 -15.12 13.83 -2.42
CA THR A 65 -16.44 14.15 -1.84
C THR A 65 -17.23 15.06 -2.78
N LYS A 66 -18.56 15.11 -2.64
CA LYS A 66 -19.36 16.07 -3.42
C LYS A 66 -18.98 17.52 -3.11
N ALA A 67 -18.59 17.80 -1.86
CA ALA A 67 -18.13 19.12 -1.45
C ALA A 67 -16.89 19.56 -2.24
N GLU A 68 -15.84 18.72 -2.26
CA GLU A 68 -14.61 18.97 -3.04
C GLU A 68 -14.91 19.08 -4.55
N PHE A 69 -15.84 18.26 -5.07
CA PHE A 69 -16.25 18.34 -6.47
C PHE A 69 -16.90 19.69 -6.80
N ASN A 70 -17.84 20.13 -5.97
CA ASN A 70 -18.52 21.41 -6.15
C ASN A 70 -17.58 22.60 -5.96
N GLU A 71 -16.62 22.51 -5.05
CA GLU A 71 -15.58 23.53 -4.86
C GLU A 71 -14.79 23.77 -6.16
N VAL A 72 -14.40 22.70 -6.86
CA VAL A 72 -13.70 22.80 -8.15
C VAL A 72 -14.59 23.44 -9.23
N LEU A 73 -15.89 23.11 -9.24
CA LEU A 73 -16.85 23.70 -10.19
C LEU A 73 -17.08 25.19 -9.93
N VAL A 74 -16.99 25.63 -8.67
CA VAL A 74 -17.05 27.05 -8.29
C VAL A 74 -15.77 27.78 -8.73
N GLU A 75 -14.59 27.19 -8.52
CA GLU A 75 -13.31 27.77 -8.94
C GLU A 75 -13.11 27.81 -10.45
N VAL A 76 -13.71 26.85 -11.16
CA VAL A 76 -13.59 26.69 -12.61
C VAL A 76 -14.99 26.65 -13.25
N PRO A 77 -15.69 27.79 -13.34
CA PRO A 77 -17.06 27.84 -13.85
C PRO A 77 -17.23 27.32 -15.28
N GLN A 78 -16.15 27.29 -16.07
CA GLN A 78 -16.13 26.71 -17.42
C GLN A 78 -16.47 25.21 -17.44
N LEU A 79 -16.35 24.52 -16.30
CA LEU A 79 -16.75 23.12 -16.15
C LEU A 79 -18.25 22.94 -15.90
N ASN A 80 -19.02 24.00 -15.62
CA ASN A 80 -20.44 23.89 -15.31
C ASN A 80 -21.32 23.62 -16.55
N ASP A 81 -20.79 23.77 -17.77
CA ASP A 81 -21.47 23.27 -18.96
C ASP A 81 -21.64 21.74 -18.85
N ALA A 82 -22.84 21.22 -19.17
CA ALA A 82 -23.17 19.81 -18.98
C ALA A 82 -22.16 18.85 -19.65
N LYS A 83 -21.64 19.22 -20.82
CA LYS A 83 -20.63 18.41 -21.54
C LYS A 83 -19.30 18.45 -20.79
N MET A 84 -18.88 19.61 -20.32
CA MET A 84 -17.63 19.76 -19.58
C MET A 84 -17.70 19.11 -18.21
N LYS A 85 -18.84 19.19 -17.52
CA LYS A 85 -19.12 18.51 -16.26
C LYS A 85 -19.03 16.99 -16.42
N ASN A 86 -19.66 16.43 -17.45
CA ASN A 86 -19.53 15.00 -17.77
C ASN A 86 -18.08 14.61 -18.08
N GLY A 87 -17.36 15.42 -18.86
CA GLY A 87 -15.93 15.22 -19.11
C GLY A 87 -15.09 15.25 -17.84
N PHE A 88 -15.37 16.18 -16.92
CA PHE A 88 -14.69 16.29 -15.65
C PHE A 88 -14.98 15.10 -14.72
N SER A 89 -16.24 14.72 -14.56
CA SER A 89 -16.65 13.55 -13.78
C SER A 89 -16.03 12.27 -14.33
N ALA A 90 -15.98 12.11 -15.65
CA ALA A 90 -15.34 10.97 -16.30
C ALA A 90 -13.82 10.94 -16.07
N LEU A 91 -13.15 12.11 -16.09
CA LEU A 91 -11.73 12.19 -15.72
C LEU A 91 -11.48 11.78 -14.27
N LEU A 92 -12.31 12.23 -13.32
CA LEU A 92 -12.22 11.82 -11.93
C LEU A 92 -12.42 10.32 -11.78
N CYS A 93 -13.44 9.76 -12.43
CA CYS A 93 -13.70 8.33 -12.47
C CYS A 93 -12.48 7.56 -13.01
N LYS A 94 -11.92 8.00 -14.14
CA LYS A 94 -10.74 7.38 -14.76
C LYS A 94 -9.52 7.40 -13.83
N MET A 95 -9.25 8.54 -13.18
CA MET A 95 -8.14 8.67 -12.24
C MET A 95 -8.34 7.80 -10.98
N ARG A 96 -9.59 7.60 -10.56
CA ARG A 96 -9.92 6.85 -9.36
C ARG A 96 -9.87 5.33 -9.60
N THR A 97 -10.47 4.86 -10.69
CA THR A 97 -10.66 3.43 -10.95
C THR A 97 -9.59 2.81 -11.85
N GLY A 98 -8.92 3.62 -12.68
CA GLY A 98 -8.01 3.12 -13.71
C GLY A 98 -8.74 2.43 -14.88
N ASP A 99 -10.05 2.57 -14.99
CA ASP A 99 -10.86 1.92 -16.03
C ASP A 99 -10.54 2.45 -17.45
N SER A 100 -10.82 1.60 -18.44
CA SER A 100 -10.70 1.95 -19.86
C SER A 100 -11.78 2.97 -20.26
N ASP A 101 -11.49 3.77 -21.30
CA ASP A 101 -12.48 4.72 -21.83
C ASP A 101 -13.76 4.00 -22.31
N GLU A 102 -13.64 2.75 -22.75
CA GLU A 102 -14.78 1.90 -23.10
C GLU A 102 -15.71 1.69 -21.90
N ARG A 103 -15.16 1.24 -20.77
CA ARG A 103 -15.96 0.98 -19.56
C ARG A 103 -16.58 2.26 -19.01
N ILE A 104 -15.81 3.34 -18.95
CA ILE A 104 -16.31 4.63 -18.46
C ILE A 104 -17.42 5.15 -19.40
N SER A 105 -17.28 4.99 -20.72
CA SER A 105 -18.33 5.38 -21.68
C SER A 105 -19.65 4.65 -21.46
N THR A 106 -19.59 3.36 -21.11
CA THR A 106 -20.76 2.56 -20.74
C THR A 106 -21.42 3.06 -19.45
N LEU A 107 -20.63 3.35 -18.41
CA LEU A 107 -21.14 3.89 -17.14
C LEU A 107 -21.86 5.23 -17.34
N PHE A 108 -21.26 6.11 -18.12
CA PHE A 108 -21.82 7.42 -18.44
C PHE A 108 -22.94 7.37 -19.47
N LYS A 109 -23.19 6.22 -20.13
CA LYS A 109 -24.13 6.08 -21.24
C LYS A 109 -23.91 7.13 -22.34
N ILE A 110 -22.65 7.45 -22.62
CA ILE A 110 -22.22 8.41 -23.65
C ILE A 110 -21.32 7.65 -24.64
N PRO A 111 -21.48 7.83 -25.97
CA PRO A 111 -20.59 7.18 -26.92
C PRO A 111 -19.11 7.48 -26.63
N ARG A 112 -18.26 6.46 -26.66
CA ARG A 112 -16.85 6.56 -26.28
C ARG A 112 -16.11 7.78 -26.86
N ARG A 113 -16.16 7.96 -28.18
CA ARG A 113 -15.48 9.07 -28.86
C ARG A 113 -15.96 10.44 -28.34
N THR A 114 -17.27 10.54 -28.10
CA THR A 114 -17.87 11.74 -27.54
C THR A 114 -17.34 11.99 -26.12
N LEU A 115 -17.31 10.97 -25.27
CA LEU A 115 -16.80 11.10 -23.90
C LEU A 115 -15.31 11.44 -23.87
N GLU A 116 -14.50 10.83 -24.73
CA GLU A 116 -13.07 11.17 -24.89
C GLU A 116 -12.89 12.65 -25.25
N ASP A 117 -13.68 13.18 -26.16
CA ASP A 117 -13.68 14.61 -26.50
C ASP A 117 -14.06 15.50 -25.31
N HIS A 118 -15.06 15.09 -24.52
CA HIS A 118 -15.47 15.82 -23.31
C HIS A 118 -14.35 15.83 -22.27
N MET A 119 -13.73 14.67 -22.02
CA MET A 119 -12.57 14.53 -21.14
C MET A 119 -11.38 15.37 -21.62
N ASN A 120 -11.09 15.40 -22.93
CA ASN A 120 -9.99 16.19 -23.48
C ASN A 120 -10.21 17.69 -23.27
N LYS A 121 -11.44 18.19 -23.49
CA LYS A 121 -11.79 19.59 -23.27
C LYS A 121 -11.77 19.97 -21.79
N ALA A 122 -12.37 19.13 -20.93
CA ALA A 122 -12.32 19.32 -19.47
C ALA A 122 -10.86 19.32 -18.96
N ARG A 123 -9.99 18.45 -19.49
CA ARG A 123 -8.56 18.44 -19.18
C ARG A 123 -7.90 19.76 -19.57
N GLY A 124 -8.19 20.28 -20.76
CA GLY A 124 -7.68 21.59 -21.22
C GLY A 124 -8.10 22.72 -20.27
N ILE A 125 -9.38 22.76 -19.89
CA ILE A 125 -9.93 23.73 -18.93
C ILE A 125 -9.22 23.62 -17.57
N LEU A 126 -9.08 22.42 -17.01
CA LEU A 126 -8.37 22.21 -15.74
C LEU A 126 -6.90 22.65 -15.84
N CYS A 127 -6.21 22.30 -16.92
CA CYS A 127 -4.81 22.72 -17.13
C CYS A 127 -4.65 24.23 -17.23
N GLN A 128 -5.63 24.93 -17.81
CA GLN A 128 -5.59 26.39 -17.98
C GLN A 128 -5.97 27.14 -16.71
N TYR A 129 -7.00 26.69 -15.99
CA TYR A 129 -7.61 27.47 -14.90
C TYR A 129 -7.38 26.87 -13.51
N TYR A 130 -7.38 25.53 -13.36
CA TYR A 130 -7.25 24.89 -12.05
C TYR A 130 -5.78 24.69 -11.65
N VAL A 131 -5.00 24.08 -12.54
CA VAL A 131 -3.61 23.69 -12.25
C VAL A 131 -2.74 24.87 -11.80
N PRO A 132 -2.75 26.05 -12.46
CA PRO A 132 -1.89 27.16 -12.03
C PRO A 132 -2.21 27.71 -10.64
N ARG A 133 -3.45 27.52 -10.16
CA ARG A 133 -3.91 27.96 -8.83
C ARG A 133 -3.45 27.05 -7.71
N HIS A 134 -3.21 25.77 -8.01
CA HIS A 134 -2.93 24.72 -7.03
C HIS A 134 -1.60 23.98 -7.25
N LEU A 135 -0.84 24.33 -8.29
CA LEU A 135 0.44 23.68 -8.62
C LEU A 135 1.44 24.66 -9.23
N GLY A 136 2.69 24.55 -8.78
CA GLY A 136 3.80 25.37 -9.26
C GLY A 136 3.95 26.70 -8.52
N TRP A 137 4.80 27.57 -9.04
CA TRP A 137 5.21 28.81 -8.37
C TRP A 137 4.13 29.90 -8.34
N ALA A 138 3.13 29.82 -9.23
CA ALA A 138 1.98 30.72 -9.21
C ALA A 138 1.04 30.43 -8.04
N HIS A 139 0.98 29.18 -7.59
CA HIS A 139 0.19 28.76 -6.43
C HIS A 139 0.86 29.13 -5.11
N LYS A 140 2.17 28.89 -5.00
CA LYS A 140 2.89 29.02 -3.73
C LYS A 140 4.33 29.47 -3.95
N PRO A 141 4.85 30.44 -3.17
CA PRO A 141 6.23 30.89 -3.30
C PRO A 141 7.22 29.80 -2.86
N ARG A 142 8.45 29.89 -3.37
CA ARG A 142 9.51 28.91 -3.10
C ARG A 142 9.75 28.70 -1.59
N GLN A 143 9.75 29.77 -0.80
CA GLN A 143 10.03 29.74 0.64
C GLN A 143 9.06 28.83 1.39
N GLU A 144 7.77 28.84 1.02
CA GLU A 144 6.77 27.98 1.64
C GLU A 144 6.96 26.50 1.27
N PHE A 145 7.54 26.20 0.10
CA PHE A 145 7.92 24.82 -0.23
C PHE A 145 9.15 24.37 0.55
N VAL A 146 10.16 25.24 0.71
CA VAL A 146 11.35 24.94 1.52
C VAL A 146 10.98 24.70 2.98
N ALA A 147 10.05 25.48 3.53
CA ALA A 147 9.52 25.28 4.88
C ALA A 147 8.84 23.91 5.09
N ARG A 148 8.55 23.17 4.00
CA ARG A 148 7.98 21.82 4.04
C ARG A 148 9.02 20.71 3.92
N ASN A 149 10.31 21.03 3.79
CA ASN A 149 11.35 20.01 3.90
C ASN A 149 11.22 19.33 5.27
N THR A 150 11.16 18.00 5.28
CA THR A 150 11.10 17.24 6.53
C THR A 150 12.48 17.23 7.19
N ALA A 151 12.54 17.04 8.50
CA ALA A 151 13.80 16.89 9.23
C ALA A 151 14.63 15.74 8.66
N LEU A 152 13.98 14.63 8.29
CA LEU A 152 14.65 13.51 7.64
C LEU A 152 15.25 13.88 6.27
N ALA A 153 14.51 14.64 5.44
CA ALA A 153 15.02 15.06 4.14
C ALA A 153 16.18 16.05 4.29
N GLU A 154 16.06 17.02 5.20
CA GLU A 154 17.13 17.97 5.54
C GLU A 154 18.37 17.26 6.09
N HIS A 155 18.19 16.23 6.91
CA HIS A 155 19.30 15.43 7.41
C HIS A 155 20.06 14.71 6.29
N LEU A 156 19.33 14.10 5.35
CA LEU A 156 19.91 13.28 4.28
C LEU A 156 20.48 14.10 3.12
N PHE A 157 19.85 15.23 2.78
CA PHE A 157 20.12 15.96 1.54
C PHE A 157 20.31 17.47 1.74
N GLY A 158 20.02 17.98 2.94
CA GLY A 158 20.21 19.38 3.30
C GLY A 158 21.65 19.66 3.74
N ASN A 159 21.85 20.88 4.23
CA ASN A 159 23.09 21.26 4.92
C ASN A 159 22.71 21.95 6.24
N PRO A 160 23.04 21.36 7.40
CA PRO A 160 22.65 21.89 8.70
C PRO A 160 23.26 23.27 9.02
N GLU A 161 24.39 23.62 8.39
CA GLU A 161 25.05 24.93 8.56
C GLU A 161 24.38 26.05 7.74
N THR A 162 23.51 25.70 6.79
CA THR A 162 22.88 26.68 5.91
C THR A 162 21.77 27.43 6.66
N PRO A 163 21.81 28.77 6.71
CA PRO A 163 20.74 29.58 7.29
C PRO A 163 19.37 29.24 6.67
N SER A 164 18.29 29.30 7.46
CA SER A 164 16.94 28.93 7.01
C SER A 164 16.50 29.63 5.72
N GLU A 165 16.97 30.84 5.47
CA GLU A 165 16.67 31.65 4.28
C GLU A 165 17.36 31.14 3.01
N GLU A 166 18.50 30.48 3.16
CA GLU A 166 19.33 29.95 2.08
C GLU A 166 19.05 28.46 1.79
N ARG A 167 18.20 27.82 2.60
CA ARG A 167 17.85 26.41 2.42
C ARG A 167 17.29 26.13 1.03
N ARG A 168 17.70 24.98 0.50
CA ARG A 168 17.28 24.51 -0.82
C ARG A 168 16.03 23.65 -0.69
N LEU A 169 15.14 23.76 -1.66
CA LEU A 169 14.00 22.87 -1.76
C LEU A 169 14.51 21.45 -2.06
N ILE A 170 14.10 20.48 -1.25
CA ILE A 170 14.42 19.08 -1.49
C ILE A 170 13.23 18.44 -2.20
N ALA A 171 13.45 18.05 -3.45
CA ALA A 171 12.44 17.41 -4.28
C ALA A 171 12.80 15.94 -4.50
N ILE A 172 11.86 15.04 -4.16
CA ILE A 172 11.97 13.62 -4.47
C ILE A 172 11.04 13.33 -5.64
N ALA A 173 11.62 12.96 -6.78
CA ALA A 173 10.89 12.61 -7.98
C ALA A 173 11.02 11.10 -8.23
N ASP A 174 9.92 10.37 -8.09
CA ASP A 174 9.82 8.98 -8.54
C ASP A 174 9.49 8.95 -10.05
N GLY A 175 10.13 8.05 -10.80
CA GLY A 175 10.21 8.03 -12.27
C GLY A 175 8.92 7.69 -13.02
N THR A 176 7.77 7.71 -12.35
CA THR A 176 6.51 7.14 -12.87
C THR A 176 5.60 8.18 -13.56
N TYR A 177 5.99 9.46 -13.69
CA TYR A 177 4.98 10.52 -13.85
C TYR A 177 5.29 11.61 -14.90
N LEU A 178 5.02 11.32 -16.18
CA LEU A 178 5.12 12.33 -17.25
C LEU A 178 3.82 13.14 -17.51
N ASN A 179 2.66 12.81 -16.90
CA ASN A 179 1.41 13.59 -17.13
C ASN A 179 0.39 13.53 -15.98
N PHE A 180 0.71 14.11 -14.81
CA PHE A 180 -0.16 14.08 -13.62
C PHE A 180 -0.50 15.46 -13.02
N ARG A 181 -0.26 16.57 -13.74
CA ARG A 181 -0.41 17.93 -13.20
C ARG A 181 -1.77 18.19 -12.53
N ILE A 182 -2.85 17.65 -13.10
CA ILE A 182 -4.19 17.75 -12.52
C ILE A 182 -4.29 16.98 -11.20
N ALA A 183 -3.80 15.73 -11.16
CA ALA A 183 -3.76 14.94 -9.94
C ALA A 183 -2.90 15.60 -8.85
N ALA A 184 -1.74 16.17 -9.22
CA ALA A 184 -0.89 16.94 -8.30
C ALA A 184 -1.60 18.17 -7.72
N ALA A 185 -2.30 18.92 -8.57
CA ALA A 185 -3.12 20.05 -8.15
C ALA A 185 -4.22 19.61 -7.15
N PHE A 186 -4.91 18.50 -7.44
CA PHE A 186 -5.88 17.92 -6.51
C PHE A 186 -5.26 17.47 -5.18
N LEU A 187 -4.08 16.87 -5.21
CA LEU A 187 -3.36 16.49 -3.99
C LEU A 187 -2.95 17.72 -3.18
N ASN A 188 -2.46 18.77 -3.83
CA ASN A 188 -2.10 20.01 -3.13
C ASN A 188 -3.29 20.72 -2.51
N HIS A 189 -4.46 20.65 -3.15
CA HIS A 189 -5.67 21.30 -2.65
C HIS A 189 -6.33 20.48 -1.53
N PHE A 190 -6.54 19.18 -1.74
CA PHE A 190 -7.41 18.38 -0.86
C PHE A 190 -6.70 17.33 -0.03
N ALA A 191 -5.44 16.95 -0.35
CA ALA A 191 -4.78 15.92 0.44
C ALA A 191 -4.33 16.46 1.81
N VAL A 192 -4.39 15.58 2.80
CA VAL A 192 -3.80 15.86 4.11
C VAL A 192 -2.30 16.09 3.93
N GLN A 193 -1.84 17.25 4.39
CA GLN A 193 -0.41 17.57 4.35
C GLN A 193 0.37 16.53 5.12
N PHE A 194 1.50 16.10 4.55
CA PHE A 194 2.41 15.20 5.23
C PHE A 194 2.83 15.82 6.56
N ARG A 195 2.63 15.09 7.65
CA ARG A 195 3.11 15.46 8.98
C ARG A 195 4.33 14.62 9.31
N GLU A 196 5.33 15.28 9.86
CA GLU A 196 6.51 14.60 10.37
C GLU A 196 6.12 13.59 11.45
N ARG A 197 6.82 12.46 11.45
CA ARG A 197 6.57 11.39 12.42
C ARG A 197 7.19 11.74 13.75
N ALA A 198 6.55 11.28 14.83
CA ALA A 198 7.08 11.46 16.19
C ALA A 198 8.47 10.82 16.37
N ASN A 199 8.71 9.67 15.74
CA ASN A 199 9.95 8.89 15.82
C ASN A 199 11.04 9.33 14.82
N VAL A 200 10.94 10.52 14.21
CA VAL A 200 11.93 10.97 13.20
C VAL A 200 13.36 11.09 13.73
N ARG A 201 13.53 11.49 15.00
CA ARG A 201 14.86 11.61 15.62
C ARG A 201 15.52 10.26 15.79
N GLU A 202 14.77 9.28 16.30
CA GLU A 202 15.25 7.91 16.42
C GLU A 202 15.60 7.33 15.04
N ILE A 203 14.79 7.59 14.00
CA ILE A 203 15.10 7.19 12.63
C ILE A 203 16.44 7.76 12.16
N ILE A 204 16.70 9.05 12.42
CA ILE A 204 17.97 9.72 12.07
C ILE A 204 19.15 9.06 12.80
N GLU A 205 19.04 8.83 14.10
CA GLU A 205 20.10 8.18 14.89
C GLU A 205 20.45 6.79 14.37
N ILE A 206 19.44 6.04 13.90
CA ILE A 206 19.64 4.71 13.29
C ILE A 206 20.36 4.81 11.96
N ILE A 207 20.00 5.80 11.14
CA ILE A 207 20.65 6.05 9.86
C ILE A 207 22.12 6.37 10.11
N ASP A 208 22.41 7.31 11.01
CA ASP A 208 23.79 7.74 11.30
C ASP A 208 24.65 6.60 11.84
N ALA A 209 24.07 5.74 12.68
CA ALA A 209 24.78 4.59 13.21
C ALA A 209 25.09 3.53 12.13
N LYS A 210 24.22 3.34 11.13
CA LYS A 210 24.26 2.16 10.26
C LYS A 210 24.58 2.41 8.79
N ILE A 211 24.43 3.63 8.28
CA ILE A 211 24.46 3.90 6.82
C ILE A 211 25.79 3.55 6.15
N PHE A 212 26.89 3.53 6.91
CA PHE A 212 28.22 3.17 6.44
C PHE A 212 28.70 1.82 7.00
N GLU A 213 27.86 1.09 7.74
CA GLU A 213 28.21 -0.25 8.23
C GLU A 213 27.99 -1.29 7.13
N ASP A 214 28.93 -2.22 7.01
CA ASP A 214 28.78 -3.41 6.19
C ASP A 214 27.82 -4.41 6.84
N ASN A 215 27.12 -5.20 6.02
CA ASN A 215 26.19 -6.19 6.52
C ASN A 215 26.93 -7.49 6.88
N GLU A 216 27.40 -7.60 8.11
CA GLU A 216 28.15 -8.77 8.59
C GLU A 216 27.36 -10.09 8.44
N LEU A 217 26.04 -10.06 8.59
CA LEU A 217 25.19 -11.25 8.37
C LEU A 217 25.22 -11.70 6.90
N CYS A 218 25.31 -10.76 5.95
CA CYS A 218 25.50 -11.09 4.54
C CYS A 218 26.81 -11.85 4.33
N GLU A 219 27.91 -11.41 4.95
CA GLU A 219 29.21 -12.08 4.86
C GLU A 219 29.15 -13.50 5.40
N VAL A 220 28.55 -13.70 6.59
CA VAL A 220 28.35 -15.02 7.20
C VAL A 220 27.55 -15.94 6.29
N VAL A 221 26.44 -15.44 5.73
CA VAL A 221 25.58 -16.22 4.84
C VAL A 221 26.34 -16.68 3.60
N GLN A 222 27.21 -15.82 3.05
CA GLN A 222 28.04 -16.13 1.88
C GLN A 222 29.17 -17.10 2.24
N GLN A 223 29.96 -16.80 3.27
CA GLN A 223 31.10 -17.62 3.72
C GLN A 223 30.68 -19.06 4.06
N HIS A 224 29.55 -19.23 4.76
CA HIS A 224 29.05 -20.53 5.18
C HIS A 224 28.07 -21.18 4.21
N ASN A 225 27.83 -20.57 3.04
CA ASN A 225 26.91 -21.04 2.01
C ASN A 225 25.54 -21.42 2.56
N LEU A 226 24.99 -20.61 3.48
CA LEU A 226 23.76 -20.97 4.21
C LEU A 226 22.60 -21.21 3.24
N ASN A 227 22.55 -20.47 2.12
CA ASN A 227 21.55 -20.65 1.06
C ASN A 227 21.47 -22.08 0.49
N MET A 228 22.58 -22.80 0.49
CA MET A 228 22.74 -24.12 -0.13
C MET A 228 22.55 -25.27 0.88
N ARG A 229 22.47 -24.97 2.18
CA ARG A 229 22.28 -25.99 3.21
C ARG A 229 20.87 -26.56 3.15
N SER A 230 20.80 -27.89 3.04
CA SER A 230 19.54 -28.64 3.20
C SER A 230 19.00 -28.42 4.61
N THR A 231 17.78 -27.89 4.69
CA THR A 231 17.11 -27.54 5.94
C THR A 231 15.62 -27.79 5.79
N LEU A 232 14.98 -28.19 6.89
CA LEU A 232 13.54 -28.42 6.96
C LEU A 232 12.86 -27.10 7.30
N PHE A 233 12.29 -26.47 6.28
CA PHE A 233 11.46 -25.28 6.44
C PHE A 233 10.05 -25.71 6.89
N GLN A 234 9.48 -24.91 7.77
CA GLN A 234 8.12 -25.08 8.28
C GLN A 234 7.31 -23.84 7.92
N SER A 235 6.01 -24.00 7.70
CA SER A 235 5.12 -22.84 7.52
C SER A 235 5.28 -21.87 8.69
N ILE A 236 5.37 -20.57 8.38
CA ILE A 236 5.53 -19.52 9.38
C ILE A 236 4.35 -19.50 10.37
N SER A 237 3.18 -19.94 9.94
CA SER A 237 1.96 -20.03 10.75
C SER A 237 1.90 -21.25 11.67
N HIS A 238 2.75 -22.26 11.44
CA HIS A 238 2.74 -23.53 12.18
C HIS A 238 4.07 -23.82 12.88
N THR A 239 4.92 -22.80 13.04
CA THR A 239 6.24 -22.95 13.63
C THR A 239 6.23 -22.70 15.13
N ASN A 240 7.02 -23.49 15.87
CA ASN A 240 7.28 -23.28 17.30
C ASN A 240 8.58 -22.51 17.55
N ILE A 241 9.13 -21.85 16.54
CA ILE A 241 10.36 -21.08 16.70
C ILE A 241 10.07 -19.84 17.58
N GLU A 242 10.78 -19.77 18.70
CA GLU A 242 10.81 -18.60 19.58
C GLU A 242 11.31 -17.37 18.82
N PHE A 243 10.62 -16.25 19.01
CA PHE A 243 10.90 -14.99 18.33
C PHE A 243 10.49 -13.84 19.26
N PRO A 244 11.27 -12.75 19.36
CA PRO A 244 10.97 -11.61 20.24
C PRO A 244 9.65 -10.94 19.85
N GLU A 245 8.82 -10.61 20.85
CA GLU A 245 7.65 -9.78 20.60
C GLU A 245 8.09 -8.34 20.28
N LEU A 246 7.53 -7.79 19.21
CA LEU A 246 7.85 -6.47 18.66
C LEU A 246 6.60 -5.61 18.67
N THR A 247 6.77 -4.33 19.00
CA THR A 247 5.71 -3.33 18.84
C THR A 247 5.65 -2.81 17.40
N ILE A 248 4.56 -2.12 17.05
CA ILE A 248 4.49 -1.44 15.74
C ILE A 248 5.59 -0.38 15.58
N ASN A 249 5.97 0.31 16.66
CA ASN A 249 7.05 1.30 16.64
C ASN A 249 8.40 0.63 16.38
N ASP A 250 8.67 -0.54 16.95
CA ASP A 250 9.89 -1.31 16.65
C ASP A 250 10.01 -1.60 15.14
N LEU A 251 8.91 -2.03 14.52
CA LEU A 251 8.86 -2.30 13.09
C LEU A 251 9.02 -1.03 12.25
N GLU A 252 8.44 0.09 12.68
CA GLU A 252 8.61 1.38 12.00
C GLU A 252 10.06 1.86 12.04
N LEU A 253 10.74 1.68 13.17
CA LEU A 253 12.16 2.01 13.33
C LEU A 253 13.06 1.07 12.52
N ILE A 254 12.74 -0.22 12.43
CA ILE A 254 13.50 -1.19 11.60
C ILE A 254 13.35 -0.87 10.11
N ALA A 255 12.14 -0.53 9.64
CA ALA A 255 11.89 -0.18 8.24
C ALA A 255 12.14 1.29 7.91
N LEU A 256 12.39 2.14 8.90
CA LEU A 256 12.45 3.60 8.79
C LEU A 256 11.16 4.20 8.18
N GLY A 257 10.03 3.52 8.38
CA GLY A 257 8.98 3.53 7.37
C GLY A 257 7.75 2.68 7.68
N THR A 258 6.57 3.22 7.43
CA THR A 258 5.33 2.42 7.38
C THR A 258 5.14 1.70 6.06
N TYR A 259 5.86 2.10 5.00
CA TYR A 259 5.67 1.54 3.65
C TYR A 259 5.92 0.02 3.63
N GLN A 260 7.06 -0.43 4.17
CA GLN A 260 7.39 -1.86 4.17
C GLN A 260 6.46 -2.67 5.06
N ILE A 261 5.94 -2.07 6.13
CA ILE A 261 4.93 -2.70 6.99
C ILE A 261 3.63 -2.93 6.20
N ARG A 262 3.16 -1.92 5.44
CA ARG A 262 1.97 -2.09 4.58
C ARG A 262 2.16 -3.18 3.53
N GLN A 263 3.33 -3.22 2.88
CA GLN A 263 3.66 -4.28 1.93
C GLN A 263 3.74 -5.65 2.60
N ALA A 264 4.34 -5.73 3.79
CA ALA A 264 4.46 -6.96 4.57
C ALA A 264 3.10 -7.55 4.90
N LYS A 265 2.15 -6.71 5.34
CA LYS A 265 0.78 -7.14 5.56
C LYS A 265 0.19 -7.78 4.30
N SER A 266 0.39 -7.21 3.11
CA SER A 266 -0.17 -7.74 1.87
C SER A 266 0.43 -9.09 1.51
N TYR A 267 1.75 -9.24 1.61
CA TYR A 267 2.44 -10.51 1.37
C TYR A 267 2.01 -11.61 2.34
N VAL A 268 1.83 -11.28 3.62
CA VAL A 268 1.36 -12.24 4.61
C VAL A 268 -0.13 -12.55 4.42
N GLY A 269 -0.94 -11.56 4.01
CA GLY A 269 -2.33 -11.78 3.64
C GLY A 269 -2.46 -12.80 2.51
N GLU A 270 -1.67 -12.65 1.44
CA GLU A 270 -1.54 -13.63 0.37
C GLU A 270 -1.08 -15.01 0.87
N HIS A 271 -0.31 -15.09 1.96
CA HIS A 271 0.09 -16.36 2.55
C HIS A 271 -1.02 -17.07 3.33
N LEU A 272 -1.88 -16.32 4.00
CA LEU A 272 -2.96 -16.86 4.82
C LEU A 272 -4.19 -17.26 3.99
N ARG A 273 -4.31 -16.79 2.74
CA ARG A 273 -5.42 -17.11 1.83
C ARG A 273 -5.40 -18.58 1.43
N VAL A 274 -6.58 -19.20 1.37
CA VAL A 274 -6.77 -20.61 0.96
C VAL A 274 -6.25 -20.87 -0.46
N HIS A 275 -6.39 -19.89 -1.36
CA HIS A 275 -5.85 -19.93 -2.73
C HIS A 275 -4.61 -19.04 -2.91
N GLY A 276 -3.96 -18.69 -1.80
CA GLY A 276 -2.76 -17.86 -1.79
C GLY A 276 -1.61 -18.47 -2.59
N MET A 277 -1.04 -17.71 -3.51
CA MET A 277 0.12 -18.14 -4.31
C MET A 277 1.46 -17.88 -3.61
N TYR A 278 1.42 -17.36 -2.37
CA TYR A 278 2.58 -16.91 -1.63
C TYR A 278 2.81 -17.77 -0.39
N THR A 279 3.95 -18.43 -0.29
CA THR A 279 4.28 -19.26 0.89
C THR A 279 5.40 -18.61 1.69
N LEU A 280 5.15 -18.44 2.99
CA LEU A 280 6.14 -18.01 3.97
C LEU A 280 6.52 -19.21 4.82
N GLU A 281 7.77 -19.63 4.74
CA GLU A 281 8.30 -20.69 5.59
C GLU A 281 9.52 -20.19 6.35
N VAL A 282 9.79 -20.76 7.51
CA VAL A 282 10.94 -20.44 8.35
C VAL A 282 11.63 -21.71 8.85
N CYS A 283 12.92 -21.62 9.08
CA CYS A 283 13.67 -22.61 9.86
C CYS A 283 14.72 -21.92 10.72
N GLN A 284 15.12 -22.58 11.80
CA GLN A 284 16.24 -22.13 12.62
C GLN A 284 17.54 -22.76 12.09
N ASP A 285 18.61 -21.97 11.98
CA ASP A 285 19.94 -22.43 11.59
C ASP A 285 20.91 -22.25 12.76
N ASN A 286 21.87 -23.18 12.87
CA ASN A 286 22.87 -23.22 13.94
C ASN A 286 24.25 -22.79 13.44
N ALA A 287 24.31 -22.00 12.35
CA ALA A 287 25.56 -21.45 11.85
C ALA A 287 26.29 -20.66 12.95
N PRO A 288 27.63 -20.80 13.05
CA PRO A 288 28.40 -20.11 14.08
C PRO A 288 28.34 -18.60 13.85
N LEU A 289 27.94 -17.86 14.88
CA LEU A 289 27.88 -16.39 14.89
C LEU A 289 28.90 -15.78 15.86
N GLN A 290 29.87 -16.57 16.30
CA GLN A 290 30.87 -16.16 17.30
C GLN A 290 31.73 -15.02 16.75
N GLY A 291 31.79 -13.91 17.48
CA GLY A 291 32.62 -12.74 17.14
C GLY A 291 31.99 -11.74 16.16
N ILE A 292 30.76 -11.99 15.68
CA ILE A 292 30.03 -11.07 14.79
C ILE A 292 29.20 -10.08 15.63
N PHE A 293 28.32 -10.61 16.48
CA PHE A 293 27.53 -9.79 17.40
C PHE A 293 28.05 -9.99 18.83
N ASN A 294 28.47 -8.91 19.49
CA ASN A 294 29.09 -8.93 20.83
C ASN A 294 28.34 -9.83 21.84
N ASP A 295 29.11 -10.67 22.57
CA ASP A 295 28.83 -11.45 23.80
C ASP A 295 27.47 -12.18 23.99
N SER A 296 26.63 -12.24 22.96
CA SER A 296 25.26 -12.72 23.08
C SER A 296 24.93 -13.66 21.95
N GLN A 297 25.37 -14.92 22.08
CA GLN A 297 25.17 -16.04 21.13
C GLN A 297 23.84 -15.94 20.36
N PRO A 298 23.84 -15.36 19.15
CA PRO A 298 22.60 -15.15 18.40
C PRO A 298 22.18 -16.44 17.69
N SER A 299 20.91 -16.47 17.25
CA SER A 299 20.36 -17.55 16.43
C SER A 299 19.90 -17.01 15.08
N ILE A 300 20.12 -17.76 14.01
CA ILE A 300 19.64 -17.37 12.67
C ILE A 300 18.26 -17.98 12.41
N ILE A 301 17.32 -17.17 11.94
CA ILE A 301 16.07 -17.66 11.34
C ILE A 301 16.12 -17.43 9.85
N ARG A 302 16.13 -18.54 9.11
CA ARG A 302 16.08 -18.49 7.66
C ARG A 302 14.62 -18.47 7.24
N GLY A 303 14.19 -17.36 6.66
CA GLY A 303 12.93 -17.29 5.93
C GLY A 303 13.08 -17.80 4.50
N ARG A 304 12.18 -18.68 4.08
CA ARG A 304 11.91 -18.95 2.67
C ARG A 304 10.66 -18.20 2.28
N ILE A 305 10.93 -17.13 1.57
CA ILE A 305 10.01 -16.38 0.74
C ILE A 305 10.59 -16.53 -0.67
N LYS A 306 9.93 -16.06 -1.73
CA LYS A 306 10.61 -15.88 -3.02
C LYS A 306 11.88 -14.96 -2.96
N SER A 307 12.37 -14.52 -1.78
CA SER A 307 13.78 -14.17 -1.45
C SER A 307 14.08 -14.16 0.09
N ARG A 308 15.29 -14.52 0.56
CA ARG A 308 15.58 -15.21 1.86
C ARG A 308 16.44 -14.48 2.94
N HIS A 309 16.29 -14.87 4.23
CA HIS A 309 17.15 -14.77 5.47
C HIS A 309 17.00 -13.61 6.52
N ILE A 310 17.07 -13.92 7.85
CA ILE A 310 17.02 -12.97 9.00
C ILE A 310 17.86 -13.50 10.20
N GLY A 311 18.53 -12.63 10.97
CA GLY A 311 19.23 -12.97 12.22
C GLY A 311 18.54 -12.41 13.48
N ILE A 312 18.60 -13.12 14.61
CA ILE A 312 17.91 -12.75 15.87
C ILE A 312 18.76 -13.07 17.09
N ASN A 313 18.71 -12.21 18.10
CA ASN A 313 19.30 -12.40 19.42
C ASN A 313 18.23 -12.70 20.48
N ARG A 314 18.46 -13.72 21.29
CA ARG A 314 17.50 -14.28 22.26
C ARG A 314 17.55 -13.65 23.65
N ARG A 315 18.53 -12.80 23.94
CA ARG A 315 18.74 -12.22 25.29
C ARG A 315 18.23 -10.79 25.44
N LEU A 316 17.63 -10.25 24.38
CA LEU A 316 17.17 -8.88 24.30
C LEU A 316 15.68 -8.88 23.95
N GLU A 317 14.94 -7.86 24.37
CA GLU A 317 13.51 -7.68 24.10
C GLU A 317 13.28 -6.55 23.07
N GLY A 318 12.13 -6.59 22.38
CA GLY A 318 11.75 -5.59 21.39
C GLY A 318 12.73 -5.49 20.22
N ARG A 319 12.87 -4.29 19.62
CA ARG A 319 13.76 -4.06 18.47
C ARG A 319 15.21 -4.50 18.70
N SER A 320 15.73 -4.35 19.92
CA SER A 320 17.13 -4.66 20.25
C SER A 320 17.46 -6.16 20.08
N ALA A 321 16.45 -7.02 20.09
CA ALA A 321 16.56 -8.44 19.78
C ALA A 321 16.90 -8.73 18.31
N ILE A 322 16.61 -7.81 17.39
CA ILE A 322 16.92 -7.99 15.96
C ILE A 322 18.31 -7.40 15.69
N VAL A 323 19.34 -8.23 15.84
CA VAL A 323 20.75 -7.82 15.67
C VAL A 323 21.18 -7.62 14.23
N GLY A 324 20.53 -8.28 13.27
CA GLY A 324 20.84 -8.12 11.85
C GLY A 324 19.85 -8.85 10.92
N TYR A 325 19.76 -8.39 9.69
CA TYR A 325 18.96 -9.04 8.65
C TYR A 325 19.70 -8.99 7.31
N TYR A 326 19.44 -9.98 6.46
CA TYR A 326 20.03 -10.04 5.12
C TYR A 326 19.03 -10.69 4.17
N CYS A 327 18.72 -10.02 3.07
CA CYS A 327 17.91 -10.57 2.00
C CYS A 327 18.68 -10.65 0.69
N HIS A 328 18.42 -11.69 -0.11
CA HIS A 328 19.02 -11.82 -1.44
C HIS A 328 18.41 -10.87 -2.50
N CYS A 329 17.42 -10.05 -2.14
CA CYS A 329 16.88 -9.05 -3.07
C CYS A 329 17.88 -7.90 -3.30
N PRO A 330 17.71 -7.08 -4.36
CA PRO A 330 18.67 -6.01 -4.70
C PRO A 330 18.96 -5.00 -3.60
N VAL A 331 18.06 -4.87 -2.62
CA VAL A 331 18.18 -3.94 -1.49
C VAL A 331 18.40 -4.66 -0.15
N GLY A 332 18.55 -5.98 -0.17
CA GLY A 332 18.53 -6.81 1.02
C GLY A 332 19.85 -6.88 1.77
N THR A 333 20.93 -6.32 1.21
CA THR A 333 22.21 -6.12 1.89
C THR A 333 22.25 -4.83 2.71
N ARG A 334 21.28 -3.92 2.55
CA ARG A 334 21.25 -2.66 3.28
C ARG A 334 21.13 -2.88 4.78
N THR A 335 21.88 -2.11 5.55
CA THR A 335 21.84 -2.03 7.03
C THR A 335 20.87 -0.97 7.55
N VAL A 336 20.47 -0.04 6.67
CA VAL A 336 19.51 1.05 6.91
C VAL A 336 18.20 0.73 6.21
N GLY A 337 17.15 0.51 7.01
CA GLY A 337 15.86 0.05 6.51
C GLY A 337 15.93 -1.38 5.97
N CYS A 338 14.78 -2.02 5.78
CA CYS A 338 14.73 -3.38 5.26
C CYS A 338 13.84 -3.50 4.02
N CYS A 339 13.97 -4.62 3.29
CA CYS A 339 13.04 -4.94 2.22
C CYS A 339 11.70 -5.43 2.79
N SER A 340 10.68 -5.46 1.94
CA SER A 340 9.37 -6.02 2.28
C SER A 340 9.44 -7.50 2.68
N HIS A 341 10.36 -8.29 2.12
CA HIS A 341 10.52 -9.71 2.48
C HIS A 341 10.96 -9.90 3.93
N VAL A 342 11.99 -9.15 4.36
CA VAL A 342 12.43 -9.17 5.77
C VAL A 342 11.29 -8.69 6.65
N MET A 343 10.64 -7.59 6.27
CA MET A 343 9.53 -7.04 7.05
C MET A 343 8.35 -8.00 7.15
N SER A 344 8.06 -8.84 6.16
CA SER A 344 6.99 -9.86 6.24
C SER A 344 7.21 -10.85 7.39
N ILE A 345 8.44 -11.33 7.58
CA ILE A 345 8.75 -12.26 8.68
C ILE A 345 8.77 -11.51 10.01
N LEU A 346 9.43 -10.35 10.08
CA LEU A 346 9.48 -9.55 11.32
C LEU A 346 8.07 -9.15 11.78
N TRP A 347 7.23 -8.67 10.85
CA TRP A 347 5.85 -8.29 11.13
C TRP A 347 5.03 -9.49 11.58
N TYR A 348 5.12 -10.65 10.93
CA TYR A 348 4.32 -11.80 11.33
C TYR A 348 4.80 -12.43 12.65
N MET A 349 6.09 -12.79 12.73
CA MET A 349 6.66 -13.49 13.88
C MET A 349 6.81 -12.61 15.12
N GLY A 350 7.06 -11.31 14.94
CA GLY A 350 7.26 -10.38 16.05
C GLY A 350 6.00 -9.67 16.51
N TYR A 351 5.04 -9.42 15.61
CA TYR A 351 3.86 -8.60 15.94
C TYR A 351 2.54 -9.34 15.70
N ALA A 352 2.28 -9.77 14.46
CA ALA A 352 0.95 -10.19 14.04
C ALA A 352 0.45 -11.44 14.78
N ARG A 353 1.29 -12.47 14.93
CA ARG A 353 0.90 -13.73 15.62
C ARG A 353 0.54 -13.54 17.10
N HIS A 354 0.89 -12.40 17.69
CA HIS A 354 0.60 -12.02 19.08
C HIS A 354 -0.68 -11.19 19.21
N GLN A 355 -1.33 -10.84 18.09
CA GLN A 355 -2.58 -10.08 18.10
C GLN A 355 -3.79 -11.01 18.13
N GLU A 356 -4.86 -10.59 18.84
CA GLU A 356 -6.13 -11.35 18.92
C GLU A 356 -6.80 -11.55 17.55
N SER A 357 -6.56 -10.64 16.60
CA SER A 357 -7.01 -10.79 15.21
C SER A 357 -6.01 -10.17 14.23
N ILE A 358 -5.70 -10.90 13.16
CA ILE A 358 -4.85 -10.43 12.07
C ILE A 358 -5.72 -10.16 10.86
N SER A 359 -6.05 -8.90 10.58
CA SER A 359 -6.71 -8.53 9.33
C SER A 359 -5.68 -8.52 8.18
N ALA A 360 -5.76 -9.47 7.25
CA ALA A 360 -5.00 -9.41 6.02
C ALA A 360 -5.45 -8.18 5.19
N PRO A 361 -4.55 -7.43 4.53
CA PRO A 361 -4.95 -6.35 3.64
C PRO A 361 -5.76 -6.91 2.50
N ALA A 362 -6.83 -6.20 2.17
CA ALA A 362 -7.70 -6.55 1.08
C ALA A 362 -8.38 -7.93 1.18
N THR A 363 -8.64 -8.43 2.40
CA THR A 363 -9.54 -9.58 2.64
C THR A 363 -10.86 -9.49 1.89
N PHE A 364 -11.33 -8.27 1.59
CA PHE A 364 -12.51 -8.03 0.75
C PHE A 364 -12.38 -8.54 -0.70
N LEU A 365 -11.16 -8.67 -1.26
CA LEU A 365 -10.93 -9.20 -2.62
C LEU A 365 -11.04 -10.72 -2.70
N ASP A 366 -10.95 -11.43 -1.57
CA ASP A 366 -11.01 -12.90 -1.54
C ASP A 366 -12.39 -13.45 -1.93
N ASN A 367 -13.43 -12.62 -1.80
CA ASN A 367 -14.81 -12.96 -2.17
C ASN A 367 -15.19 -12.52 -3.59
N LEU A 368 -14.34 -11.72 -4.26
CA LEU A 368 -14.59 -11.17 -5.60
C LEU A 368 -13.95 -11.98 -6.74
N LEU A 369 -13.04 -12.91 -6.40
CA LEU A 369 -12.38 -13.82 -7.34
C LEU A 369 -12.97 -15.23 -7.20
N VAL A 370 -14.21 -15.40 -7.65
CA VAL A 370 -14.81 -16.72 -7.95
C VAL A 370 -15.22 -16.77 -9.41
#